data_AF-A0AAV9CRQ6-F1
#
_entry.id   AF-A0AAV9CRQ6-F1
#
_cell.length_a   1.000
_cell.length_b   1.000
_cell.length_c   1.000
_cell.angle_alpha   90.00
_cell.angle_beta   90.00
_cell.angle_gamma   90.00
#
_symmetry.space_group_name_H-M   'P 1'
#
loop_
_entity.id
_entity.type
_entity.pdbx_description
1 polymer ?
#
loop_
_entity_poly.entity_id
_entity_poly.type
_entity_poly.pdbx_seq_one_letter_code
_entity_poly.pdbx_strand_id
1 'polypeptide(L)'
;MPSRMCISPIHNKKGILHRSSNGTSEERWAASSCAMDSLYDLDLISETVPVILDNSKSWYKVQSSSMKLGERGAAHVAGVSRADLQKNRFYSNILLINRTASPLSWFMECKDRNNRSAIMLPYTFLPTMAARHLREAADKIRRLLGEYDAIHVRRGDKIKTRKDRFGVLRTLHPHLDRDTRPEFIQRRISQWIPPGRTLFIASNERSPGFFSLLATKYKLAYSSNYSIILDSVVKNNYQLFMIERLILFGAKTFVKTFKVDEMDLSLTDDPKKNTKMWQKPVYTIDGEES
;
A
#
# COMPACT_ATOMS: atom_id res chain seq x y z
N MET A 1 -3.15 -19.42 -0.61
CA MET A 1 -2.37 -18.17 -0.79
C MET A 1 -1.01 -18.53 -1.39
N PRO A 2 -0.39 -17.65 -2.19
CA PRO A 2 0.96 -17.90 -2.68
C PRO A 2 1.95 -17.87 -1.52
N SER A 3 2.92 -18.78 -1.50
CA SER A 3 3.98 -18.82 -0.47
C SER A 3 5.02 -17.71 -0.66
N ARG A 4 5.16 -17.19 -1.89
CA ARG A 4 6.06 -16.09 -2.23
C ARG A 4 5.35 -15.00 -3.02
N MET A 5 5.70 -13.76 -2.71
CA MET A 5 5.14 -12.55 -3.29
C MET A 5 6.21 -11.85 -4.13
N CYS A 6 5.88 -11.47 -5.36
CA CYS A 6 6.83 -10.76 -6.21
C CYS A 6 6.83 -9.26 -5.93
N ILE A 7 8.02 -8.77 -5.62
CA ILE A 7 8.31 -7.38 -5.28
C ILE A 7 8.55 -6.59 -6.56
N SER A 8 7.96 -5.39 -6.68
CA SER A 8 8.24 -4.49 -7.81
C SER A 8 9.65 -3.88 -7.68
N PRO A 9 10.58 -4.08 -8.63
CA PRO A 9 11.92 -3.49 -8.57
C PRO A 9 11.89 -1.95 -8.56
N ILE A 10 10.86 -1.36 -9.17
CA ILE A 10 10.61 0.09 -9.19
C ILE A 10 10.35 0.62 -7.76
N HIS A 11 9.78 -0.21 -6.89
CA HIS A 11 9.45 0.14 -5.51
C HIS A 11 10.42 -0.46 -4.47
N ASN A 12 11.42 -1.27 -4.87
CA ASN A 12 12.35 -1.94 -3.97
C ASN A 12 13.80 -1.44 -4.00
N LYS A 13 14.04 -0.21 -4.49
CA LYS A 13 15.29 0.49 -4.18
C LYS A 13 15.23 0.93 -2.72
N LYS A 14 15.91 0.20 -1.82
CA LYS A 14 15.90 0.43 -0.35
C LYS A 14 15.95 1.93 -0.05
N GLY A 15 14.86 2.49 0.48
CA GLY A 15 14.70 3.93 0.73
C GLY A 15 15.39 4.40 2.02
N ILE A 16 16.43 3.71 2.47
CA ILE A 16 17.10 3.93 3.75
C ILE A 16 18.46 4.56 3.47
N LEU A 17 18.78 5.61 4.24
CA LEU A 17 19.64 6.75 3.90
C LEU A 17 21.14 6.45 3.73
N HIS A 18 21.58 5.20 3.85
CA HIS A 18 22.97 4.80 3.63
C HIS A 18 23.05 3.61 2.68
N ARG A 19 23.65 3.84 1.51
CA ARG A 19 24.08 2.77 0.60
C ARG A 19 25.49 3.06 0.09
N SER A 20 26.48 2.42 0.71
CA SER A 20 27.79 2.23 0.10
C SER A 20 27.61 1.47 -1.23
N SER A 21 28.34 1.88 -2.25
CA SER A 21 28.01 1.60 -3.65
C SER A 21 28.59 0.30 -4.21
N ASN A 22 28.67 -0.78 -3.42
CA ASN A 22 29.23 -2.06 -3.85
C ASN A 22 28.29 -3.23 -3.48
N GLY A 23 27.53 -3.73 -4.47
CA GLY A 23 26.69 -4.92 -4.37
C GLY A 23 26.54 -5.58 -5.73
N THR A 24 26.83 -6.88 -5.82
CA THR A 24 26.99 -7.63 -7.07
C THR A 24 25.64 -7.99 -7.73
N SER A 25 25.70 -8.58 -8.94
CA SER A 25 24.52 -8.87 -9.76
C SER A 25 23.55 -9.91 -9.15
N GLU A 26 24.05 -10.86 -8.35
CA GLU A 26 23.24 -11.94 -7.77
C GLU A 26 22.31 -11.47 -6.64
N GLU A 27 22.76 -10.51 -5.81
CA GLU A 27 21.92 -9.89 -4.76
C GLU A 27 20.63 -9.25 -5.33
N ARG A 28 20.65 -8.83 -6.60
CA ARG A 28 19.50 -8.18 -7.26
C ARG A 28 18.33 -9.14 -7.48
N TRP A 29 18.57 -10.45 -7.56
CA TRP A 29 17.52 -11.44 -7.79
C TRP A 29 16.86 -11.91 -6.49
N ALA A 30 17.62 -12.06 -5.40
CA ALA A 30 17.07 -12.30 -4.07
C ALA A 30 16.12 -11.17 -3.63
N ALA A 31 16.36 -9.93 -4.07
CA ALA A 31 15.52 -8.76 -3.82
C ALA A 31 14.22 -8.68 -4.65
N SER A 32 13.93 -9.67 -5.52
CA SER A 32 12.76 -9.66 -6.43
C SER A 32 11.50 -10.30 -5.86
N SER A 33 11.59 -11.03 -4.74
CA SER A 33 10.44 -11.64 -4.05
C SER A 33 10.69 -11.79 -2.56
N CYS A 34 9.61 -11.89 -1.77
CA CYS A 34 9.65 -12.22 -0.34
C CYS A 34 8.67 -13.34 -0.04
N ALA A 35 8.81 -13.98 1.12
CA ALA A 35 7.86 -15.00 1.57
C ALA A 35 6.60 -14.32 2.16
N MET A 36 5.42 -14.95 2.02
CA MET A 36 4.14 -14.35 2.43
C MET A 36 4.10 -14.03 3.94
N ASP A 37 4.65 -14.94 4.76
CA ASP A 37 4.83 -14.85 6.22
C ASP A 37 5.76 -13.71 6.67
N SER A 38 6.68 -13.26 5.81
CA SER A 38 7.56 -12.11 6.09
C SER A 38 6.84 -10.76 6.02
N LEU A 39 5.61 -10.75 5.50
CA LEU A 39 4.74 -9.58 5.37
C LEU A 39 3.43 -9.73 6.16
N TYR A 40 2.85 -10.93 6.20
CA TYR A 40 1.55 -11.20 6.82
C TYR A 40 1.63 -12.28 7.89
N ASP A 41 0.81 -12.15 8.92
CA ASP A 41 0.65 -13.13 9.98
C ASP A 41 -0.36 -14.19 9.54
N LEU A 42 0.15 -15.34 9.09
CA LEU A 42 -0.70 -16.40 8.51
C LEU A 42 -1.54 -17.12 9.56
N ASP A 43 -1.07 -17.16 10.81
CA ASP A 43 -1.80 -17.76 11.93
C ASP A 43 -2.98 -16.84 12.30
N LEU A 44 -2.74 -15.52 12.43
CA LEU A 44 -3.80 -14.54 12.67
C LEU A 44 -4.85 -14.48 11.55
N ILE A 45 -4.46 -14.64 10.27
CA ILE A 45 -5.44 -14.77 9.18
C ILE A 45 -6.24 -16.06 9.32
N SER A 46 -5.60 -17.16 9.76
CA SER A 46 -6.23 -18.47 9.90
C SER A 46 -7.30 -18.52 10.99
N GLU A 47 -7.29 -17.61 11.96
CA GLU A 47 -8.39 -17.39 12.92
C GLU A 47 -9.70 -16.98 12.22
N THR A 48 -9.63 -16.31 11.07
CA THR A 48 -10.81 -15.87 10.30
C THR A 48 -11.13 -16.80 9.13
N VAL A 49 -10.10 -17.29 8.40
CA VAL A 49 -10.28 -18.11 7.19
C VAL A 49 -9.09 -19.05 7.01
N PRO A 50 -9.28 -20.37 6.81
CA PRO A 50 -8.17 -21.32 6.70
C PRO A 50 -7.14 -20.93 5.62
N VAL A 51 -5.89 -20.71 6.04
CA VAL A 51 -4.78 -20.40 5.11
C VAL A 51 -4.06 -21.66 4.69
N ILE A 52 -4.09 -21.95 3.38
CA ILE A 52 -3.26 -22.99 2.75
C ILE A 52 -2.27 -22.31 1.81
N LEU A 53 -0.96 -22.48 2.07
CA LEU A 53 0.10 -22.01 1.17
C LEU A 53 0.30 -22.98 -0.01
N ASP A 54 0.59 -22.45 -1.20
CA ASP A 54 0.80 -23.21 -2.43
C ASP A 54 2.02 -24.16 -2.45
N ASN A 55 2.94 -24.01 -1.50
CA ASN A 55 4.09 -24.90 -1.28
C ASN A 55 3.87 -25.91 -0.14
N SER A 56 2.70 -25.91 0.51
CA SER A 56 2.44 -26.76 1.68
C SER A 56 2.09 -28.21 1.31
N LYS A 57 2.40 -29.15 2.20
CA LYS A 57 1.93 -30.55 2.08
C LYS A 57 0.40 -30.62 2.01
N SER A 58 -0.30 -29.72 2.69
CA SER A 58 -1.77 -29.60 2.65
C SER A 58 -2.28 -29.22 1.27
N TRP A 59 -1.61 -28.29 0.57
CA TRP A 59 -1.94 -27.95 -0.82
C TRP A 59 -1.72 -29.12 -1.78
N TYR A 60 -0.60 -29.84 -1.65
CA TYR A 60 -0.35 -31.03 -2.46
C TYR A 60 -1.41 -32.12 -2.24
N LYS A 61 -1.83 -32.34 -0.98
CA LYS A 61 -2.95 -33.24 -0.64
C LYS A 61 -4.25 -32.78 -1.30
N VAL A 62 -4.59 -31.49 -1.19
CA VAL A 62 -5.76 -30.90 -1.86
C VAL A 62 -5.74 -31.15 -3.37
N GLN A 63 -4.63 -30.85 -4.06
CA GLN A 63 -4.54 -31.05 -5.52
C GLN A 63 -4.64 -32.53 -5.93
N SER A 64 -4.03 -33.43 -5.17
CA SER A 64 -4.04 -34.87 -5.48
C SER A 64 -5.36 -35.57 -5.12
N SER A 65 -6.14 -35.03 -4.17
CA SER A 65 -7.47 -35.52 -3.82
C SER A 65 -8.61 -34.84 -4.57
N SER A 66 -8.46 -33.59 -5.01
CA SER A 66 -9.52 -32.84 -5.72
C SER A 66 -9.87 -33.43 -7.09
N MET A 67 -8.97 -34.23 -7.68
CA MET A 67 -9.26 -35.00 -8.91
C MET A 67 -10.00 -36.32 -8.65
N LYS A 68 -10.19 -36.73 -7.39
CA LYS A 68 -10.75 -38.05 -7.00
C LYS A 68 -12.09 -37.99 -6.26
N LEU A 69 -12.54 -36.80 -5.86
CA LEU A 69 -13.71 -36.60 -5.00
C LEU A 69 -14.65 -35.58 -5.64
N GLY A 70 -15.91 -35.96 -5.88
CA GLY A 70 -16.95 -35.12 -6.48
C GLY A 70 -17.36 -33.93 -5.59
N GLU A 71 -18.42 -34.07 -4.79
CA GLU A 71 -19.00 -33.00 -3.96
C GLU A 71 -18.09 -32.43 -2.85
N ARG A 72 -16.84 -32.90 -2.75
CA ARG A 72 -15.80 -32.42 -1.83
C ARG A 72 -14.50 -32.03 -2.55
N GLY A 73 -14.60 -31.70 -3.84
CA GLY A 73 -13.48 -31.26 -4.66
C GLY A 73 -12.98 -29.85 -4.34
N ALA A 74 -12.27 -29.26 -5.29
CA ALA A 74 -11.85 -27.86 -5.24
C ALA A 74 -12.20 -27.16 -6.55
N ALA A 75 -12.75 -25.94 -6.49
CA ALA A 75 -13.19 -25.20 -7.68
C ALA A 75 -12.51 -23.85 -7.79
N HIS A 76 -12.10 -23.51 -9.02
CA HIS A 76 -11.68 -22.15 -9.35
C HIS A 76 -12.90 -21.24 -9.51
N VAL A 77 -12.98 -20.18 -8.71
CA VAL A 77 -14.14 -19.26 -8.66
C VAL A 77 -13.81 -17.85 -9.19
N ALA A 78 -12.86 -17.76 -10.11
CA ALA A 78 -12.52 -16.50 -10.76
C ALA A 78 -13.72 -15.98 -11.57
N GLY A 79 -14.17 -14.75 -11.26
CA GLY A 79 -15.33 -14.12 -11.91
C GLY A 79 -16.70 -14.48 -11.32
N VAL A 80 -16.78 -15.39 -10.34
CA VAL A 80 -18.04 -15.72 -9.64
C VAL A 80 -18.36 -14.63 -8.61
N SER A 81 -19.60 -14.15 -8.56
CA SER A 81 -19.98 -13.10 -7.59
C SER A 81 -20.14 -13.66 -6.17
N ARG A 82 -20.02 -12.79 -5.16
CA ARG A 82 -20.26 -13.18 -3.76
C ARG A 82 -21.69 -13.70 -3.54
N ALA A 83 -22.68 -13.17 -4.27
CA ALA A 83 -24.06 -13.63 -4.20
C ALA A 83 -24.21 -15.05 -4.77
N ASP A 84 -23.52 -15.37 -5.86
CA ASP A 84 -23.57 -16.69 -6.48
C ASP A 84 -22.86 -17.74 -5.62
N LEU A 85 -21.71 -17.37 -5.00
CA LEU A 85 -21.02 -18.21 -4.02
C LEU A 85 -21.90 -18.54 -2.80
N GLN A 86 -22.78 -17.62 -2.38
CA GLN A 86 -23.69 -17.84 -1.25
C GLN A 86 -24.97 -18.61 -1.62
N LYS A 87 -25.47 -18.43 -2.85
CA LYS A 87 -26.75 -19.02 -3.30
C LYS A 87 -26.60 -20.40 -3.94
N ASN A 88 -25.49 -20.67 -4.63
CA ASN A 88 -25.30 -21.93 -5.34
C ASN A 88 -24.75 -23.01 -4.39
N ARG A 89 -25.58 -24.02 -4.10
CA ARG A 89 -25.24 -25.16 -3.23
C ARG A 89 -23.99 -25.93 -3.67
N PHE A 90 -23.61 -25.89 -4.96
CA PHE A 90 -22.36 -26.47 -5.44
C PHE A 90 -21.12 -25.96 -4.67
N TYR A 91 -21.11 -24.68 -4.27
CA TYR A 91 -19.98 -24.08 -3.55
C TYR A 91 -19.98 -24.36 -2.04
N SER A 92 -21.02 -24.99 -1.49
CA SER A 92 -21.19 -25.15 -0.03
C SER A 92 -20.22 -26.13 0.63
N ASN A 93 -19.76 -27.15 -0.10
CA ASN A 93 -18.99 -28.28 0.44
C ASN A 93 -17.59 -28.46 -0.20
N ILE A 94 -17.15 -27.51 -1.03
CA ILE A 94 -15.90 -27.63 -1.82
C ILE A 94 -14.89 -26.53 -1.47
N LEU A 95 -13.60 -26.80 -1.67
CA LEU A 95 -12.57 -25.79 -1.44
C LEU A 95 -12.57 -24.73 -2.57
N LEU A 96 -12.86 -23.49 -2.22
CA LEU A 96 -12.93 -22.38 -3.18
C LEU A 96 -11.52 -21.82 -3.47
N ILE A 97 -10.95 -22.17 -4.62
CA ILE A 97 -9.68 -21.64 -5.12
C ILE A 97 -9.93 -20.35 -5.91
N ASN A 98 -10.17 -19.26 -5.20
CA ASN A 98 -10.22 -17.92 -5.80
C ASN A 98 -8.77 -17.45 -6.05
N ARG A 99 -8.20 -17.80 -7.21
CA ARG A 99 -6.76 -17.63 -7.54
C ARG A 99 -6.32 -16.28 -8.12
N THR A 100 -6.62 -15.20 -7.41
CA THR A 100 -7.11 -14.03 -8.17
C THR A 100 -6.43 -12.75 -7.55
N ALA A 101 -5.45 -12.12 -8.24
CA ALA A 101 -4.75 -10.86 -7.93
C ALA A 101 -5.27 -9.56 -8.64
N SER A 102 -5.46 -8.47 -7.88
CA SER A 102 -6.19 -7.22 -8.25
C SER A 102 -5.36 -6.13 -8.93
N PRO A 103 -5.92 -5.32 -9.86
CA PRO A 103 -5.24 -4.13 -10.40
C PRO A 103 -4.98 -3.02 -9.35
N LEU A 104 -5.51 -3.16 -8.14
CA LEU A 104 -5.19 -2.33 -6.97
C LEU A 104 -4.23 -2.99 -5.97
N SER A 105 -3.93 -4.28 -6.14
CA SER A 105 -3.03 -4.99 -5.24
C SER A 105 -1.59 -4.55 -5.49
N TRP A 106 -0.92 -4.11 -4.43
CA TRP A 106 0.54 -3.88 -4.45
C TRP A 106 1.32 -5.19 -4.54
N PHE A 107 0.62 -6.29 -4.30
CA PHE A 107 1.10 -7.64 -4.15
C PHE A 107 0.66 -8.47 -5.35
N MET A 108 1.63 -8.99 -6.12
CA MET A 108 1.38 -9.90 -7.24
C MET A 108 2.07 -11.24 -6.97
N GLU A 109 1.37 -12.33 -7.26
CA GLU A 109 1.97 -13.66 -7.31
C GLU A 109 3.06 -13.70 -8.39
N CYS A 110 4.18 -14.36 -8.12
CA CYS A 110 5.31 -14.36 -9.05
C CYS A 110 5.03 -15.05 -10.39
N LYS A 111 4.12 -16.04 -10.40
CA LYS A 111 3.93 -16.95 -11.52
C LYS A 111 3.10 -16.38 -12.68
N ASP A 112 2.34 -15.30 -12.44
CA ASP A 112 1.33 -14.78 -13.37
C ASP A 112 1.30 -13.23 -13.40
N ARG A 113 2.46 -12.58 -13.46
CA ARG A 113 2.61 -11.10 -13.36
C ARG A 113 1.76 -10.29 -14.38
N ASN A 114 1.37 -10.90 -15.50
CA ASN A 114 0.55 -10.28 -16.54
C ASN A 114 -0.95 -10.66 -16.45
N ASN A 115 -1.30 -11.66 -15.64
CA ASN A 115 -2.64 -12.27 -15.59
C ASN A 115 -3.43 -11.70 -14.40
N ARG A 116 -4.36 -10.77 -14.67
CA ARG A 116 -4.91 -9.79 -13.69
C ARG A 116 -6.27 -10.15 -13.06
N SER A 117 -6.59 -11.42 -12.86
CA SER A 117 -7.91 -11.85 -12.37
C SER A 117 -8.03 -11.63 -10.83
N ALA A 118 -9.12 -11.04 -10.24
CA ALA A 118 -9.43 -10.60 -8.82
C ALA A 118 -10.04 -11.40 -7.57
N ILE A 119 -9.33 -11.66 -6.43
CA ILE A 119 -9.87 -11.56 -5.04
C ILE A 119 -9.35 -10.28 -4.37
N MET A 120 -10.19 -9.66 -3.55
CA MET A 120 -9.75 -8.93 -2.36
C MET A 120 -10.33 -9.60 -1.11
N LEU A 121 -9.46 -10.01 -0.18
CA LEU A 121 -9.80 -9.82 1.24
C LEU A 121 -9.99 -8.30 1.44
N PRO A 122 -10.96 -7.83 2.26
CA PRO A 122 -11.29 -6.42 2.37
C PRO A 122 -10.05 -5.52 2.52
N TYR A 123 -10.06 -4.33 1.92
CA TYR A 123 -8.91 -3.41 1.97
C TYR A 123 -8.56 -2.98 3.41
N THR A 124 -9.50 -3.17 4.34
CA THR A 124 -9.40 -3.04 5.79
C THR A 124 -8.80 -4.27 6.50
N PHE A 125 -9.01 -5.49 5.98
CA PHE A 125 -8.60 -6.75 6.62
C PHE A 125 -7.10 -7.05 6.47
N LEU A 126 -6.58 -7.13 5.24
CA LEU A 126 -5.16 -7.48 5.04
C LEU A 126 -4.17 -6.56 5.82
N PRO A 127 -4.37 -5.24 5.95
CA PRO A 127 -3.47 -4.38 6.72
C PRO A 127 -3.43 -4.68 8.22
N THR A 128 -4.54 -5.14 8.83
CA THR A 128 -4.54 -5.55 10.24
C THR A 128 -3.86 -6.91 10.43
N MET A 129 -3.60 -7.63 9.35
CA MET A 129 -2.97 -8.95 9.32
C MET A 129 -1.46 -8.90 8.99
N ALA A 130 -0.81 -7.74 9.17
CA ALA A 130 0.63 -7.60 8.99
C ALA A 130 1.41 -8.52 9.95
N ALA A 131 2.56 -9.07 9.52
CA ALA A 131 3.36 -10.01 10.31
C ALA A 131 3.72 -9.47 11.70
N ARG A 132 3.71 -10.33 12.73
CA ARG A 132 3.88 -9.94 14.15
C ARG A 132 5.03 -8.96 14.41
N HIS A 133 6.22 -9.23 13.87
CA HIS A 133 7.40 -8.38 14.02
C HIS A 133 7.23 -6.96 13.43
N LEU A 134 6.42 -6.79 12.39
CA LEU A 134 6.09 -5.49 11.81
C LEU A 134 5.08 -4.73 12.69
N ARG A 135 4.11 -5.44 13.30
CA ARG A 135 3.17 -4.86 14.28
C ARG A 135 3.92 -4.38 15.52
N GLU A 136 4.76 -5.23 16.11
CA GLU A 136 5.59 -4.88 17.27
C GLU A 136 6.51 -3.67 17.01
N ALA A 137 7.09 -3.56 15.81
CA ALA A 137 7.90 -2.41 15.42
C ALA A 137 7.05 -1.14 15.28
N ALA A 138 5.89 -1.22 14.62
CA ALA A 138 4.96 -0.10 14.53
C ALA A 138 4.50 0.36 15.93
N ASP A 139 4.12 -0.56 16.83
CA ASP A 139 3.66 -0.22 18.18
C ASP A 139 4.76 0.32 19.11
N LYS A 140 6.05 0.00 18.85
CA LYS A 140 7.17 0.70 19.48
C LYS A 140 7.26 2.15 18.98
N ILE A 141 7.18 2.37 17.67
CA ILE A 141 7.24 3.73 17.08
C ILE A 141 6.05 4.59 17.50
N ARG A 142 4.84 4.03 17.52
CA ARG A 142 3.61 4.71 17.98
C ARG A 142 3.72 5.18 19.43
N ARG A 143 4.28 4.36 20.32
CA ARG A 143 4.54 4.77 21.72
C ARG A 143 5.56 5.89 21.84
N LEU A 144 6.57 5.94 20.97
CA LEU A 144 7.53 7.05 20.91
C LEU A 144 6.94 8.33 20.29
N LEU A 145 5.94 8.22 19.41
CA LEU A 145 5.19 9.36 18.85
C LEU A 145 4.21 9.98 19.85
N GLY A 146 3.67 9.18 20.79
CA GLY A 146 2.63 9.62 21.73
C GLY A 146 1.28 9.81 21.05
N GLU A 147 0.59 10.92 21.33
CA GLU A 147 -0.52 11.37 20.48
C GLU A 147 0.02 12.11 19.24
N TYR A 148 -0.32 11.60 18.06
CA TYR A 148 0.08 12.18 16.78
C TYR A 148 -1.05 12.10 15.75
N ASP A 149 -0.93 12.94 14.74
CA ASP A 149 -1.71 12.91 13.51
C ASP A 149 -0.79 12.54 12.36
N ALA A 150 -1.35 12.12 11.22
CA ALA A 150 -0.54 11.62 10.13
C ALA A 150 -1.07 12.03 8.74
N ILE A 151 -0.13 12.25 7.82
CA ILE A 151 -0.40 12.43 6.40
C ILE A 151 0.34 11.39 5.56
N HIS A 152 -0.33 10.90 4.52
CA HIS A 152 0.30 10.10 3.48
C HIS A 152 0.38 10.92 2.18
N VAL A 153 1.58 11.09 1.63
CA VAL A 153 1.84 11.93 0.44
C VAL A 153 2.41 11.09 -0.71
N ARG A 154 1.55 10.67 -1.63
CA ARG A 154 1.92 9.90 -2.83
C ARG A 154 2.12 10.81 -4.03
N ARG A 155 3.30 11.41 -4.12
CA ARG A 155 3.68 12.44 -5.09
C ARG A 155 4.66 11.93 -6.16
N GLY A 156 5.83 11.44 -5.75
CA GLY A 156 7.01 11.29 -6.61
C GLY A 156 6.93 10.31 -7.79
N ASP A 157 5.95 9.40 -7.83
CA ASP A 157 5.66 8.52 -8.97
C ASP A 157 4.35 8.87 -9.71
N LYS A 158 3.55 9.77 -9.12
CA LYS A 158 2.21 10.15 -9.59
C LYS A 158 2.21 11.46 -10.35
N ILE A 159 3.14 12.38 -10.04
CA ILE A 159 3.46 13.51 -10.91
C ILE A 159 4.15 12.96 -12.17
N LYS A 160 3.34 12.70 -13.19
CA LYS A 160 3.79 12.34 -14.52
C LYS A 160 3.22 13.34 -15.50
N THR A 161 4.11 14.09 -16.14
CA THR A 161 3.75 15.08 -17.14
C THR A 161 4.21 14.67 -18.53
N ARG A 162 3.45 15.06 -19.56
CA ARG A 162 3.86 14.98 -20.97
C ARG A 162 3.43 16.25 -21.71
N LYS A 163 4.11 16.61 -22.79
CA LYS A 163 3.57 17.60 -23.74
C LYS A 163 2.58 16.91 -24.69
N ASP A 164 1.51 17.59 -25.07
CA ASP A 164 0.65 17.16 -26.18
C ASP A 164 1.18 17.66 -27.54
N ARG A 165 0.45 17.38 -28.63
CA ARG A 165 0.84 17.77 -30.00
C ARG A 165 0.99 19.28 -30.22
N PHE A 166 0.50 20.11 -29.30
CA PHE A 166 0.61 21.56 -29.32
C PHE A 166 1.65 22.09 -28.31
N GLY A 167 2.46 21.20 -27.74
CA GLY A 167 3.48 21.53 -26.74
C GLY A 167 2.95 21.78 -25.32
N VAL A 168 1.62 21.71 -25.11
CA VAL A 168 0.99 22.02 -23.82
C VAL A 168 1.25 20.90 -22.81
N LEU A 169 1.66 21.28 -21.60
CA LEU A 169 1.91 20.34 -20.52
C LEU A 169 0.60 19.69 -20.04
N ARG A 170 0.61 18.36 -19.88
CA ARG A 170 -0.53 17.57 -19.40
C ARG A 170 -0.11 16.62 -18.30
N THR A 171 -1.01 16.35 -17.36
CA THR A 171 -0.88 15.41 -16.24
C THR A 171 -2.08 14.46 -16.16
N LEU A 172 -1.95 13.33 -15.47
CA LEU A 172 -3.04 12.40 -15.14
C LEU A 172 -3.80 12.77 -13.85
N HIS A 173 -3.23 13.69 -13.07
CA HIS A 173 -3.75 14.21 -11.81
C HIS A 173 -3.54 15.74 -11.85
N PRO A 174 -4.57 16.54 -12.24
CA PRO A 174 -4.42 17.98 -12.48
C PRO A 174 -4.02 18.80 -11.26
N HIS A 175 -4.54 18.48 -10.07
CA HIS A 175 -4.32 19.27 -8.85
C HIS A 175 -3.21 18.71 -7.96
N LEU A 176 -2.87 17.41 -8.12
CA LEU A 176 -1.93 16.71 -7.23
C LEU A 176 -0.62 17.46 -6.92
N ASP A 177 0.04 18.11 -7.90
CA ASP A 177 1.29 18.82 -7.60
C ASP A 177 1.07 20.05 -6.72
N ARG A 178 0.03 20.84 -7.00
CA ARG A 178 -0.40 21.98 -6.19
C ARG A 178 -0.74 21.53 -4.78
N ASP A 179 -1.70 20.61 -4.67
CA ASP A 179 -2.29 20.17 -3.41
C ASP A 179 -1.31 19.46 -2.46
N THR A 180 -0.22 18.89 -2.99
CA THR A 180 0.81 18.20 -2.20
C THR A 180 2.07 19.03 -1.94
N ARG A 181 2.07 20.32 -2.27
CA ARG A 181 3.11 21.26 -1.78
C ARG A 181 2.87 21.65 -0.32
N PRO A 182 3.92 21.97 0.46
CA PRO A 182 3.80 22.22 1.90
C PRO A 182 2.80 23.33 2.25
N GLU A 183 2.78 24.42 1.49
CA GLU A 183 1.89 25.56 1.71
C GLU A 183 0.42 25.22 1.48
N PHE A 184 0.10 24.34 0.53
CA PHE A 184 -1.25 23.83 0.28
C PHE A 184 -1.65 22.75 1.28
N ILE A 185 -0.75 21.79 1.58
CA ILE A 185 -0.93 20.80 2.65
C ILE A 185 -1.26 21.52 3.96
N GLN A 186 -0.50 22.55 4.33
CA GLN A 186 -0.71 23.30 5.56
C GLN A 186 -2.09 23.94 5.65
N ARG A 187 -2.58 24.56 4.56
CA ARG A 187 -3.92 25.17 4.48
C ARG A 187 -5.03 24.12 4.53
N ARG A 188 -4.85 22.98 3.85
CA ARG A 188 -5.82 21.88 3.79
C ARG A 188 -5.96 21.19 5.15
N ILE A 189 -4.84 20.78 5.78
CA ILE A 189 -4.90 20.00 7.02
C ILE A 189 -5.21 20.83 8.26
N SER A 190 -5.03 22.17 8.25
CA SER A 190 -5.35 23.01 9.41
C SER A 190 -6.84 23.05 9.76
N GLN A 191 -7.71 22.54 8.90
CA GLN A 191 -9.13 22.33 9.16
C GLN A 191 -9.40 21.16 10.12
N TRP A 192 -8.44 20.24 10.29
CA TRP A 192 -8.60 18.99 11.04
C TRP A 192 -7.50 18.79 12.10
N ILE A 193 -6.29 19.28 11.84
CA ILE A 193 -5.11 19.10 12.68
C ILE A 193 -4.68 20.49 13.21
N PRO A 194 -4.90 20.79 14.50
CA PRO A 194 -4.41 22.01 15.13
C PRO A 194 -2.88 22.17 15.05
N PRO A 195 -2.37 23.42 14.98
CA PRO A 195 -0.94 23.70 15.11
C PRO A 195 -0.34 23.18 16.44
N GLY A 196 0.98 22.97 16.45
CA GLY A 196 1.76 22.47 17.59
C GLY A 196 1.74 20.95 17.76
N ARG A 197 0.84 20.24 17.06
CA ARG A 197 0.70 18.78 17.12
C ARG A 197 1.82 18.04 16.36
N THR A 198 2.06 16.80 16.76
CA THR A 198 3.00 15.88 16.09
C THR A 198 2.38 15.37 14.80
N LEU A 199 3.07 15.58 13.67
CA LEU A 199 2.62 15.18 12.33
C LEU A 199 3.58 14.16 11.74
N PHE A 200 3.15 12.90 11.67
CA PHE A 200 3.89 11.83 11.01
C PHE A 200 3.66 11.87 9.49
N ILE A 201 4.74 11.92 8.71
CA ILE A 201 4.70 12.05 7.25
C ILE A 201 5.24 10.78 6.59
N ALA A 202 4.35 9.97 6.00
CA ALA A 202 4.73 8.89 5.10
C ALA A 202 4.67 9.39 3.64
N SER A 203 5.79 9.38 2.93
CA SER A 203 5.88 9.99 1.59
C SER A 203 6.83 9.23 0.67
N ASN A 204 6.56 9.29 -0.64
CA ASN A 204 7.50 8.88 -1.68
C ASN A 204 8.11 10.05 -2.47
N GLU A 205 8.02 11.26 -1.90
CA GLU A 205 8.81 12.40 -2.34
C GLU A 205 10.32 12.10 -2.24
N ARG A 206 11.11 12.63 -3.17
CA ARG A 206 12.55 12.38 -3.27
C ARG A 206 13.39 13.58 -2.90
N SER A 207 12.84 14.80 -3.03
CA SER A 207 13.53 16.03 -2.68
C SER A 207 13.75 16.11 -1.15
N PRO A 208 15.02 16.12 -0.68
CA PRO A 208 15.31 16.25 0.75
C PRO A 208 14.73 17.56 1.31
N GLY A 209 14.20 17.51 2.53
CA GLY A 209 13.64 18.69 3.19
C GLY A 209 12.37 19.27 2.53
N PHE A 210 11.75 18.61 1.54
CA PHE A 210 10.59 19.15 0.83
C PHE A 210 9.44 19.58 1.77
N PHE A 211 9.17 18.83 2.84
CA PHE A 211 8.13 19.14 3.82
C PHE A 211 8.57 20.08 4.95
N SER A 212 9.78 20.62 4.92
CA SER A 212 10.36 21.45 6.00
C SER A 212 9.50 22.65 6.39
N LEU A 213 8.81 23.29 5.44
CA LEU A 213 7.90 24.41 5.71
C LEU A 213 6.75 24.04 6.67
N LEU A 214 6.33 22.77 6.72
CA LEU A 214 5.33 22.31 7.69
C LEU A 214 5.82 22.40 9.15
N ALA A 215 7.14 22.44 9.38
CA ALA A 215 7.73 22.59 10.72
C ALA A 215 7.40 23.94 11.36
N THR A 216 6.96 24.94 10.57
CA THR A 216 6.48 26.23 11.08
C THR A 216 5.18 26.10 11.89
N LYS A 217 4.41 25.02 11.69
CA LYS A 217 3.14 24.77 12.41
C LYS A 217 3.06 23.41 13.11
N TYR A 218 3.86 22.42 12.75
CA TYR A 218 3.73 21.05 13.26
C TYR A 218 5.08 20.45 13.67
N LYS A 219 5.08 19.56 14.68
CA LYS A 219 6.28 18.79 15.05
C LYS A 219 6.42 17.61 14.09
N LEU A 220 7.30 17.71 13.11
CA LEU A 220 7.38 16.72 12.03
C LEU A 220 8.08 15.43 12.49
N ALA A 221 7.50 14.29 12.14
CA ALA A 221 8.08 12.97 12.36
C ALA A 221 8.07 12.15 11.06
N TYR A 222 9.12 11.36 10.87
CA TYR A 222 9.33 10.52 9.68
C TYR A 222 9.82 9.13 10.11
N SER A 223 9.63 8.13 9.26
CA SER A 223 10.17 6.78 9.45
C SER A 223 11.68 6.80 9.74
N SER A 224 12.44 7.68 9.08
CA SER A 224 13.88 7.85 9.28
C SER A 224 14.30 8.27 10.69
N ASN A 225 13.40 8.88 11.49
CA ASN A 225 13.68 9.20 12.90
C ASN A 225 13.72 7.94 13.79
N TYR A 226 13.28 6.79 13.29
CA TYR A 226 13.17 5.53 14.03
C TYR A 226 14.05 4.41 13.42
N SER A 227 15.13 4.77 12.74
CA SER A 227 16.06 3.83 12.07
C SER A 227 16.50 2.68 12.98
N ILE A 228 16.83 2.94 14.25
CA ILE A 228 17.24 1.92 15.24
C ILE A 228 16.20 0.79 15.37
N ILE A 229 14.90 1.11 15.29
CA ILE A 229 13.83 0.11 15.30
C ILE A 229 13.70 -0.53 13.92
N LEU A 230 13.62 0.31 12.87
CA LEU A 230 13.32 -0.14 11.50
C LEU A 230 14.41 -1.02 10.90
N ASP A 231 15.69 -0.68 11.04
CA ASP A 231 16.80 -1.42 10.44
C ASP A 231 16.93 -2.86 10.98
N SER A 232 16.41 -3.12 12.19
CA SER A 232 16.35 -4.46 12.77
C SER A 232 15.27 -5.37 12.16
N VAL A 233 14.23 -4.81 11.52
CA VAL A 233 13.07 -5.55 10.99
C VAL A 233 12.84 -5.39 9.49
N VAL A 234 13.24 -4.27 8.89
CA VAL A 234 13.01 -3.92 7.48
C VAL A 234 14.11 -4.49 6.60
N LYS A 235 13.80 -5.60 5.93
CA LYS A 235 14.66 -6.23 4.91
C LYS A 235 14.35 -5.73 3.49
N ASN A 236 13.17 -5.16 3.27
CA ASN A 236 12.74 -4.62 1.97
C ASN A 236 11.73 -3.47 2.12
N ASN A 237 11.51 -2.68 1.06
CA ASN A 237 10.61 -1.51 1.11
C ASN A 237 9.13 -1.87 1.34
N TYR A 238 8.70 -3.11 1.06
CA TYR A 238 7.33 -3.52 1.33
C TYR A 238 7.07 -3.70 2.82
N GLN A 239 8.06 -4.19 3.58
CA GLN A 239 8.01 -4.22 5.05
C GLN A 239 7.98 -2.82 5.65
N LEU A 240 8.81 -1.89 5.14
CA LEU A 240 8.75 -0.47 5.54
C LEU A 240 7.36 0.12 5.29
N PHE A 241 6.82 -0.06 4.08
CA PHE A 241 5.48 0.39 3.72
C PHE A 241 4.38 -0.19 4.62
N MET A 242 4.51 -1.45 5.07
CA MET A 242 3.56 -2.05 6.00
C MET A 242 3.66 -1.44 7.40
N ILE A 243 4.88 -1.21 7.92
CA ILE A 243 5.07 -0.50 9.20
C ILE A 243 4.54 0.92 9.13
N GLU A 244 4.87 1.68 8.07
CA GLU A 244 4.34 3.02 7.83
C GLU A 244 2.81 3.01 7.80
N ARG A 245 2.20 2.03 7.11
CA ARG A 245 0.74 1.91 7.04
C ARG A 245 0.10 1.62 8.41
N LEU A 246 0.74 0.83 9.26
CA LEU A 246 0.29 0.60 10.64
C LEU A 246 0.41 1.87 11.49
N ILE A 247 1.48 2.65 11.34
CA ILE A 247 1.65 3.96 11.99
C ILE A 247 0.58 4.94 11.50
N LEU A 248 0.31 5.02 10.20
CA LEU A 248 -0.74 5.87 9.63
C LEU A 248 -2.13 5.54 10.18
N PHE A 249 -2.48 4.24 10.27
CA PHE A 249 -3.76 3.81 10.84
C PHE A 249 -3.87 4.00 12.36
N GLY A 250 -2.74 4.09 13.06
CA GLY A 250 -2.69 4.32 14.49
C GLY A 250 -2.80 5.79 14.93
N ALA A 251 -2.89 6.73 13.98
CA ALA A 251 -2.94 8.17 14.21
C ALA A 251 -4.33 8.63 14.66
N LYS A 252 -4.41 9.76 15.37
CA LYS A 252 -5.68 10.38 15.78
C LYS A 252 -6.47 10.90 14.58
N THR A 253 -5.80 11.67 13.73
CA THR A 253 -6.30 12.11 12.42
C THR A 253 -5.39 11.56 11.34
N PHE A 254 -5.94 10.90 10.32
CA PHE A 254 -5.18 10.40 9.17
C PHE A 254 -5.70 11.00 7.86
N VAL A 255 -4.86 11.82 7.21
CA VAL A 255 -5.16 12.44 5.92
C VAL A 255 -4.44 11.68 4.80
N LYS A 256 -5.21 11.17 3.85
CA LYS A 256 -4.71 10.43 2.67
C LYS A 256 -4.31 11.42 1.57
N THR A 257 -3.51 10.98 0.60
CA THR A 257 -3.22 11.82 -0.59
C THR A 257 -4.49 12.02 -1.40
N PHE A 258 -5.10 10.91 -1.81
CA PHE A 258 -6.30 10.84 -2.62
C PHE A 258 -7.43 10.28 -1.77
N LYS A 259 -8.65 10.76 -1.99
CA LYS A 259 -9.87 10.18 -1.44
C LYS A 259 -10.05 8.73 -1.94
N VAL A 260 -10.41 7.80 -1.06
CA VAL A 260 -10.77 6.40 -1.41
C VAL A 260 -12.23 6.14 -1.09
N ASP A 261 -12.63 6.53 0.12
CA ASP A 261 -13.98 6.38 0.67
C ASP A 261 -14.60 7.76 0.94
N GLU A 262 -15.93 7.89 1.02
CA GLU A 262 -16.60 9.20 1.15
C GLU A 262 -16.23 9.97 2.42
N MET A 263 -15.90 9.24 3.49
CA MET A 263 -15.51 9.78 4.81
C MET A 263 -14.00 10.05 4.93
N ASP A 264 -13.22 9.82 3.86
CA ASP A 264 -11.78 10.06 3.89
C ASP A 264 -11.44 11.55 3.88
N LEU A 265 -10.55 11.93 4.79
CA LEU A 265 -9.79 13.18 4.68
C LEU A 265 -8.73 13.02 3.59
N SER A 266 -8.70 13.94 2.62
CA SER A 266 -7.74 13.94 1.52
C SER A 266 -7.02 15.27 1.32
N LEU A 267 -5.75 15.19 0.88
CA LEU A 267 -4.96 16.35 0.47
C LEU A 267 -5.43 16.90 -0.88
N THR A 268 -5.71 16.02 -1.84
CA THR A 268 -6.27 16.38 -3.15
C THR A 268 -7.66 15.78 -3.35
N ASP A 269 -8.47 16.48 -4.14
CA ASP A 269 -9.78 16.02 -4.62
C ASP A 269 -9.67 15.23 -5.96
N ASP A 270 -8.46 15.12 -6.52
CA ASP A 270 -8.19 14.24 -7.68
C ASP A 270 -8.52 12.76 -7.37
N PRO A 271 -9.12 12.01 -8.32
CA PRO A 271 -9.42 10.59 -8.11
C PRO A 271 -8.14 9.74 -8.11
N LYS A 272 -8.01 8.84 -7.12
CA LYS A 272 -6.85 7.93 -6.96
C LYS A 272 -6.55 7.08 -8.20
N LYS A 273 -7.62 6.60 -8.87
CA LYS A 273 -7.59 5.96 -10.18
C LYS A 273 -7.87 7.04 -11.23
N ASN A 274 -6.95 7.25 -12.17
CA ASN A 274 -7.24 8.09 -13.33
C ASN A 274 -8.09 7.33 -14.36
N THR A 275 -8.85 8.09 -15.15
CA THR A 275 -9.59 7.65 -16.35
C THR A 275 -8.69 7.53 -17.59
N LYS A 276 -7.36 7.57 -17.41
CA LYS A 276 -6.33 7.79 -18.46
C LYS A 276 -6.47 9.11 -19.25
N MET A 277 -7.38 10.00 -18.86
CA MET A 277 -7.49 11.33 -19.47
C MET A 277 -6.34 12.24 -19.02
N TRP A 278 -5.72 12.92 -19.98
CA TRP A 278 -4.57 13.80 -19.76
C TRP A 278 -5.02 15.27 -19.76
N GLN A 279 -4.97 15.91 -18.59
CA GLN A 279 -5.55 17.22 -18.31
C GLN A 279 -4.46 18.28 -18.16
N LYS A 280 -4.79 19.57 -18.28
CA LYS A 280 -3.84 20.64 -17.92
C LYS A 280 -3.59 20.60 -16.41
N PRO A 281 -2.35 20.73 -15.91
CA PRO A 281 -2.09 20.93 -14.49
C PRO A 281 -2.73 22.23 -13.99
N VAL A 282 -3.18 22.24 -12.74
CA VAL A 282 -3.74 23.41 -12.05
C VAL A 282 -2.77 23.80 -10.93
N TYR A 283 -2.42 25.08 -10.87
CA TYR A 283 -1.47 25.63 -9.89
C TYR A 283 -2.03 26.82 -9.09
N THR A 284 -3.06 27.48 -9.61
CA THR A 284 -3.80 28.55 -8.93
C THR A 284 -4.68 27.98 -7.82
N ILE A 285 -5.04 28.82 -6.86
CA ILE A 285 -6.09 28.52 -5.88
C ILE A 285 -7.45 28.75 -6.56
N ASP A 286 -8.40 27.85 -6.32
CA ASP A 286 -9.75 28.00 -6.84
C ASP A 286 -10.40 29.25 -6.21
N GLY A 287 -10.59 30.31 -7.00
CA GLY A 287 -11.06 31.62 -6.55
C GLY A 287 -10.02 32.75 -6.60
N GLU A 288 -8.75 32.47 -6.90
CA GLU A 288 -7.77 33.49 -7.30
C GLU A 288 -7.72 33.55 -8.83
N GLU A 289 -8.47 34.49 -9.43
CA GLU A 289 -8.24 34.89 -10.83
C GLU A 289 -6.88 35.59 -10.95
N SER A 290 -6.19 35.31 -12.07
CA SER A 290 -4.84 35.80 -12.39
C SER A 290 -4.81 37.17 -13.04
#